data_AF-A0A940DIC9-F1
#
_entry.id   AF-A0A940DIC9-F1
#
_cell.length_a   1.000
_cell.length_b   1.000
_cell.length_c   1.000
_cell.angle_alpha   90.00
_cell.angle_beta   90.00
_cell.angle_gamma   90.00
#
_symmetry.space_group_name_H-M   'P 1'
#
loop_
_entity.id
_entity.type
_entity.pdbx_description
1 polymer ?
#
loop_
_entity_poly.entity_id
_entity_poly.type
_entity_poly.pdbx_seq_one_letter_code
_entity_poly.pdbx_strand_id
1 'polypeptide(L)'
;AGEPAAGALAAWTAFVRTRDLNLLGRVYPIWKNSLKEGLKLVTDDGEFRKIGYKAKNSPLRDLNKEPVYCLEYNSYRLLLADITVRAARVLGDYAYSDALAAEREDFVRRFNETFYNKERGLYMDRYVSGSFTGIFGAASFLPLVAGAVTDNDVLDALISNLTDEKLFLNSAPVPHIAMKDPRYAKPAAAGKAARNLYLDYTGSSQPYVDYLIYLGLVRYGALDAEAELAGRLANVWRNYYRRMRAVPDRLLPNFKFDDSGIRNSLSGNLTGIIGVNELLDAEYFGEDPVPAVRFGTLLPGEHRIANIKIFGRNMSYVTDGDASAFTVDGVKVLEGVGGPFSVRYFTESVQGPRFLLYTRKPLTIKIVYPVFEPASSGGNVLRFNIDPGKYSIGISGKRFFAERI
;
A
#
# COMPACT_ATOMS: atom_id res chain seq x y z
N ALA A 1 -15.38 11.18 -4.12
CA ALA A 1 -14.47 10.79 -3.01
C ALA A 1 -13.15 10.24 -3.51
N GLY A 2 -13.11 9.44 -4.59
CA GLY A 2 -11.85 8.91 -5.13
C GLY A 2 -10.82 10.00 -5.47
N GLU A 3 -11.23 11.08 -6.14
CA GLU A 3 -10.34 12.20 -6.49
C GLU A 3 -9.74 12.93 -5.27
N PRO A 4 -10.54 13.39 -4.28
CA PRO A 4 -9.99 13.93 -3.04
C PRO A 4 -9.06 12.98 -2.29
N ALA A 5 -9.39 11.68 -2.21
CA ALA A 5 -8.58 10.70 -1.49
C ALA A 5 -7.23 10.45 -2.17
N ALA A 6 -7.21 10.32 -3.51
CA ALA A 6 -5.98 10.18 -4.28
C ALA A 6 -5.09 11.43 -4.15
N GLY A 7 -5.68 12.63 -4.25
CA GLY A 7 -4.96 13.89 -4.03
C GLY A 7 -4.40 14.01 -2.61
N ALA A 8 -5.17 13.59 -1.61
CA ALA A 8 -4.73 13.57 -0.22
C ALA A 8 -3.57 12.61 0.01
N LEU A 9 -3.67 11.38 -0.52
CA LEU A 9 -2.60 10.39 -0.40
C LEU A 9 -1.31 10.86 -1.09
N ALA A 10 -1.41 11.43 -2.30
CA ALA A 10 -0.25 11.93 -3.01
C ALA A 10 0.45 13.07 -2.26
N ALA A 11 -0.31 14.05 -1.77
CA ALA A 11 0.25 15.16 -1.00
C ALA A 11 0.79 14.71 0.36
N TRP A 12 0.13 13.75 1.02
CA TRP A 12 0.60 13.15 2.27
C TRP A 12 1.93 12.42 2.06
N THR A 13 2.03 11.54 1.05
CA THR A 13 3.28 10.86 0.69
C THR A 13 4.39 11.85 0.36
N ALA A 14 4.09 12.93 -0.37
CA ALA A 14 5.05 13.99 -0.65
C ALA A 14 5.50 14.69 0.64
N PHE A 15 4.56 15.11 1.50
CA PHE A 15 4.85 15.72 2.80
C PHE A 15 5.70 14.80 3.68
N VAL A 16 5.35 13.52 3.80
CA VAL A 16 6.11 12.58 4.62
C VAL A 16 7.56 12.55 4.13
N ARG A 17 7.80 12.42 2.81
CA ARG A 17 9.15 12.38 2.23
C ARG A 17 9.93 13.70 2.35
N THR A 18 9.29 14.84 2.18
CA THR A 18 9.99 16.15 2.06
C THR A 18 9.94 17.00 3.32
N ARG A 19 8.96 16.73 4.20
CA ARG A 19 8.56 17.55 5.35
C ARG A 19 8.15 18.99 4.99
N ASP A 20 7.66 19.19 3.76
CA ASP A 20 7.15 20.48 3.29
C ASP A 20 5.76 20.79 3.90
N LEU A 21 5.76 21.53 5.02
CA LEU A 21 4.54 21.99 5.67
C LEU A 21 3.72 22.97 4.81
N ASN A 22 4.34 23.70 3.88
CA ASN A 22 3.62 24.62 3.00
C ASN A 22 2.77 23.87 1.97
N LEU A 23 3.24 22.71 1.50
CA LEU A 23 2.40 21.81 0.72
C LEU A 23 1.16 21.42 1.51
N LEU A 24 1.35 20.88 2.72
CA LEU A 24 0.27 20.35 3.56
C LEU A 24 -0.74 21.44 3.92
N GLY A 25 -0.27 22.63 4.34
CA GLY A 25 -1.13 23.76 4.71
C GLY A 25 -2.01 24.28 3.56
N ARG A 26 -1.58 24.15 2.30
CA ARG A 26 -2.38 24.55 1.12
C ARG A 26 -3.51 23.58 0.80
N VAL A 27 -3.29 22.29 1.00
CA VAL A 27 -4.24 21.24 0.58
C VAL A 27 -5.17 20.80 1.72
N TYR A 28 -4.73 20.91 2.97
CA TYR A 28 -5.49 20.51 4.15
C TYR A 28 -6.90 21.13 4.23
N PRO A 29 -7.11 22.44 3.96
CA PRO A 29 -8.45 23.03 3.98
C PRO A 29 -9.42 22.38 2.98
N ILE A 30 -8.92 21.93 1.82
CA ILE A 30 -9.71 21.26 0.78
C ILE A 30 -10.22 19.91 1.30
N TRP A 31 -9.37 19.15 1.99
CA TRP A 31 -9.73 17.85 2.57
C TRP A 31 -10.72 18.01 3.72
N LYS A 32 -10.46 18.96 4.63
CA LYS A 32 -11.36 19.31 5.73
C LYS A 32 -12.75 19.67 5.22
N ASN A 33 -12.83 20.52 4.19
CA ASN A 33 -14.10 20.88 3.55
C ASN A 33 -14.78 19.68 2.85
N SER A 34 -14.01 18.75 2.29
CA SER A 34 -14.54 17.51 1.68
C SER A 34 -15.17 16.56 2.70
N LEU A 35 -14.84 16.70 3.98
CA LEU A 35 -15.34 15.89 5.10
C LEU A 35 -16.32 16.63 6.00
N LYS A 36 -16.73 17.86 5.65
CA LYS A 36 -17.57 18.71 6.52
C LYS A 36 -18.94 18.11 6.88
N GLU A 37 -19.45 17.20 6.06
CA GLU A 37 -20.74 16.51 6.27
C GLU A 37 -20.60 15.24 7.13
N GLY A 38 -19.40 14.96 7.62
CA GLY A 38 -19.07 13.77 8.40
C GLY A 38 -18.87 12.50 7.55
N LEU A 39 -18.69 11.37 8.23
CA LEU A 39 -18.47 10.04 7.67
C LEU A 39 -19.75 9.20 7.74
N LYS A 40 -20.47 9.20 6.62
CA LYS A 40 -21.67 8.38 6.42
C LYS A 40 -21.44 7.37 5.31
N LEU A 41 -22.01 6.17 5.49
CA LEU A 41 -21.92 5.11 4.48
C LEU A 41 -22.61 5.60 3.22
N VAL A 42 -21.89 5.52 2.10
CA VAL A 42 -22.39 5.98 0.81
C VAL A 42 -22.95 4.80 0.03
N THR A 43 -24.16 4.99 -0.47
CA THR A 43 -24.82 4.12 -1.44
C THR A 43 -24.67 4.67 -2.86
N ASP A 44 -24.66 3.76 -3.82
CA ASP A 44 -25.00 4.02 -5.21
C ASP A 44 -26.48 3.64 -5.38
N ASP A 45 -27.33 4.62 -5.65
CA ASP A 45 -28.79 4.53 -5.77
C ASP A 45 -29.26 4.07 -7.16
N GLY A 46 -28.32 3.68 -8.03
CA GLY A 46 -28.62 3.25 -9.39
C GLY A 46 -28.30 4.32 -10.44
N GLU A 47 -27.84 5.51 -10.08
CA GLU A 47 -27.22 6.46 -11.02
C GLU A 47 -25.72 6.17 -11.25
N PHE A 48 -25.40 4.91 -11.56
CA PHE A 48 -24.22 4.34 -12.26
C PHE A 48 -22.88 5.14 -12.28
N ARG A 49 -22.38 5.63 -11.14
CA ARG A 49 -21.15 6.45 -11.14
C ARG A 49 -20.18 6.21 -9.99
N LYS A 50 -20.53 5.45 -8.95
CA LYS A 50 -19.67 5.34 -7.74
C LYS A 50 -19.00 3.98 -7.57
N ILE A 51 -19.46 2.96 -8.28
CA ILE A 51 -18.93 1.58 -8.23
C ILE A 51 -18.23 1.24 -9.56
N GLY A 52 -16.97 0.80 -9.52
CA GLY A 52 -16.20 0.43 -10.72
C GLY A 52 -16.89 -0.60 -11.63
N TYR A 53 -17.54 -1.63 -11.07
CA TYR A 53 -18.29 -2.61 -11.87
C TYR A 53 -19.70 -2.16 -12.30
N LYS A 54 -20.20 -1.02 -11.82
CA LYS A 54 -21.43 -0.41 -12.35
C LYS A 54 -21.15 0.77 -13.28
N ALA A 55 -19.86 1.02 -13.61
CA ALA A 55 -19.48 2.05 -14.56
C ALA A 55 -20.10 1.82 -15.95
N LYS A 56 -20.28 2.89 -16.73
CA LYS A 56 -20.93 2.84 -18.06
C LYS A 56 -20.29 1.81 -19.01
N ASN A 57 -18.98 1.58 -18.87
CA ASN A 57 -18.19 0.63 -19.64
C ASN A 57 -17.98 -0.72 -18.93
N SER A 58 -18.65 -0.96 -17.81
CA SER A 58 -18.56 -2.25 -17.13
C SER A 58 -19.55 -3.25 -17.70
N PRO A 59 -19.13 -4.50 -17.98
CA PRO A 59 -20.01 -5.62 -18.30
C PRO A 59 -21.03 -5.93 -17.21
N LEU A 60 -20.79 -5.42 -16.00
CA LEU A 60 -21.50 -5.80 -14.79
C LEU A 60 -22.56 -4.76 -14.41
N ARG A 61 -22.73 -3.70 -15.24
CA ARG A 61 -23.66 -2.58 -15.02
C ARG A 61 -25.13 -2.98 -15.02
N ASP A 62 -25.47 -4.05 -15.72
CA ASP A 62 -26.87 -4.50 -15.89
C ASP A 62 -27.31 -5.48 -14.79
N LEU A 63 -26.43 -5.77 -13.82
CA LEU A 63 -26.73 -6.61 -12.66
C LEU A 63 -27.45 -5.80 -11.58
N ASN A 64 -28.58 -6.33 -11.09
CA ASN A 64 -29.48 -5.81 -10.04
C ASN A 64 -29.40 -4.29 -9.75
N LYS A 65 -30.48 -3.59 -10.12
CA LYS A 65 -30.63 -2.13 -9.94
C LYS A 65 -30.87 -1.68 -8.50
N GLU A 66 -30.97 -2.62 -7.55
CA GLU A 66 -31.06 -2.28 -6.13
C GLU A 66 -29.89 -1.38 -5.69
N PRO A 67 -30.14 -0.42 -4.77
CA PRO A 67 -29.11 0.38 -4.16
C PRO A 67 -28.05 -0.48 -3.45
N VAL A 68 -26.79 -0.10 -3.60
CA VAL A 68 -25.63 -0.84 -3.08
C VAL A 68 -24.75 0.09 -2.26
N TYR A 69 -24.35 -0.34 -1.07
CA TYR A 69 -23.22 0.27 -0.37
C TYR A 69 -21.95 0.03 -1.17
N CYS A 70 -21.25 1.10 -1.55
CA CYS A 70 -20.08 1.02 -2.42
C CYS A 70 -18.80 0.85 -1.60
N LEU A 71 -18.21 -0.33 -1.62
CA LEU A 71 -16.98 -0.65 -0.89
C LEU A 71 -15.85 0.32 -1.23
N GLU A 72 -15.51 0.43 -2.52
CA GLU A 72 -14.42 1.26 -3.03
C GLU A 72 -14.57 2.74 -2.60
N TYR A 73 -15.75 3.32 -2.80
CA TYR A 73 -15.98 4.72 -2.47
C TYR A 73 -15.89 4.97 -0.95
N ASN A 74 -16.39 4.04 -0.13
CA ASN A 74 -16.30 4.15 1.31
C ASN A 74 -14.85 3.93 1.81
N SER A 75 -14.06 3.06 1.17
CA SER A 75 -12.62 2.93 1.43
C SER A 75 -11.88 4.24 1.15
N TYR A 76 -12.18 4.92 0.05
CA TYR A 76 -11.58 6.23 -0.25
C TYR A 76 -11.95 7.32 0.75
N ARG A 77 -13.22 7.36 1.19
CA ARG A 77 -13.63 8.30 2.25
C ARG A 77 -12.88 8.05 3.56
N LEU A 78 -12.73 6.78 3.93
CA LEU A 78 -12.02 6.40 5.15
C LEU A 78 -10.52 6.72 5.06
N LEU A 79 -9.89 6.48 3.91
CA LEU A 79 -8.51 6.88 3.64
C LEU A 79 -8.33 8.41 3.72
N LEU A 80 -9.24 9.18 3.12
CA LEU A 80 -9.22 10.65 3.20
C LEU A 80 -9.35 11.12 4.64
N ALA A 81 -10.23 10.51 5.44
CA ALA A 81 -10.39 10.83 6.85
C ALA A 81 -9.11 10.55 7.64
N ASP A 82 -8.50 9.37 7.45
CA ASP A 82 -7.24 8.99 8.09
C ASP A 82 -6.13 10.01 7.81
N ILE A 83 -5.92 10.36 6.54
CA ILE A 83 -4.91 11.36 6.15
C ILE A 83 -5.25 12.74 6.73
N THR A 84 -6.53 13.11 6.77
CA THR A 84 -6.94 14.42 7.29
C THR A 84 -6.73 14.52 8.81
N VAL A 85 -6.98 13.45 9.58
CA VAL A 85 -6.66 13.38 11.01
C VAL A 85 -5.16 13.60 11.22
N ARG A 86 -4.32 12.87 10.47
CA ARG A 86 -2.86 12.97 10.55
C ARG A 86 -2.36 14.37 10.19
N ALA A 87 -2.87 14.93 9.10
CA ALA A 87 -2.54 16.29 8.66
C ALA A 87 -2.96 17.35 9.69
N ALA A 88 -4.15 17.21 10.28
CA ALA A 88 -4.64 18.11 11.33
C ALA A 88 -3.71 18.10 12.55
N ARG A 89 -3.25 16.92 13.00
CA ARG A 89 -2.26 16.81 14.09
C ARG A 89 -0.93 17.50 13.76
N VAL A 90 -0.39 17.25 12.57
CA VAL A 90 0.86 17.88 12.10
C VAL A 90 0.75 19.41 12.05
N LEU A 91 -0.42 19.93 11.65
CA LEU A 91 -0.68 21.37 11.53
C LEU A 91 -1.17 22.03 12.84
N GLY A 92 -1.30 21.27 13.94
CA GLY A 92 -1.73 21.78 15.24
C GLY A 92 -3.25 21.98 15.40
N ASP A 93 -4.08 21.51 14.46
CA ASP A 93 -5.54 21.49 14.60
C ASP A 93 -6.01 20.25 15.38
N TYR A 94 -5.55 20.15 16.63
CA TYR A 94 -5.75 18.97 17.48
C TYR A 94 -7.23 18.70 17.77
N ALA A 95 -8.02 19.76 18.03
CA ALA A 95 -9.44 19.62 18.32
C ALA A 95 -10.21 18.98 17.15
N TYR A 96 -9.94 19.40 15.91
CA TYR A 96 -10.55 18.77 14.74
C TYR A 96 -10.00 17.36 14.50
N SER A 97 -8.69 17.15 14.69
CA SER A 97 -8.08 15.82 14.63
C SER A 97 -8.83 14.83 15.52
N ASP A 98 -9.04 15.17 16.79
CA ASP A 98 -9.59 14.25 17.77
C ASP A 98 -11.09 13.99 17.53
N ALA A 99 -11.84 15.03 17.14
CA ALA A 99 -13.24 14.87 16.74
C ALA A 99 -13.39 13.96 15.51
N LEU A 100 -12.58 14.18 14.46
CA LEU A 100 -12.62 13.36 13.25
C LEU A 100 -12.08 11.94 13.51
N ALA A 101 -11.11 11.76 14.40
CA ALA A 101 -10.61 10.45 14.79
C ALA A 101 -11.70 9.60 15.46
N ALA A 102 -12.46 10.18 16.40
CA ALA A 102 -13.59 9.52 17.03
C ALA A 102 -14.68 9.14 16.02
N GLU A 103 -15.01 10.06 15.10
CA GLU A 103 -15.96 9.77 14.01
C GLU A 103 -15.45 8.66 13.07
N ARG A 104 -14.15 8.63 12.79
CA ARG A 104 -13.51 7.59 11.99
C ARG A 104 -13.62 6.22 12.65
N GLU A 105 -13.39 6.11 13.95
CA GLU A 105 -13.53 4.85 14.70
C GLU A 105 -14.96 4.30 14.60
N ASP A 106 -15.97 5.15 14.77
CA ASP A 106 -17.37 4.79 14.57
C ASP A 106 -17.65 4.32 13.12
N PHE A 107 -17.10 5.03 12.15
CA PHE A 107 -17.24 4.67 10.74
C PHE A 107 -16.58 3.33 10.41
N VAL A 108 -15.40 3.03 10.97
CA VAL A 108 -14.70 1.74 10.79
C VAL A 108 -15.56 0.60 11.31
N ARG A 109 -16.24 0.77 12.46
CA ARG A 109 -17.15 -0.24 13.00
C ARG A 109 -18.28 -0.55 12.01
N ARG A 110 -19.02 0.50 11.58
CA ARG A 110 -20.12 0.37 10.60
C ARG A 110 -19.64 -0.17 9.25
N PHE A 111 -18.42 0.20 8.83
CA PHE A 111 -17.79 -0.28 7.61
C PHE A 111 -17.60 -1.80 7.67
N ASN A 112 -17.03 -2.32 8.76
CA ASN A 112 -16.81 -3.75 8.95
C ASN A 112 -18.13 -4.53 9.03
N GLU A 113 -19.11 -4.02 9.78
CA GLU A 113 -20.47 -4.61 9.87
C GLU A 113 -21.17 -4.67 8.50
N THR A 114 -20.90 -3.71 7.63
CA THR A 114 -21.53 -3.60 6.32
C THR A 114 -20.83 -4.46 5.28
N PHE A 115 -19.50 -4.38 5.18
CA PHE A 115 -18.78 -4.87 4.01
C PHE A 115 -18.06 -6.20 4.22
N TYR A 116 -17.74 -6.59 5.46
CA TYR A 116 -16.96 -7.80 5.67
C TYR A 116 -17.84 -9.05 5.58
N ASN A 117 -17.57 -9.91 4.60
CA ASN A 117 -18.19 -11.21 4.47
C ASN A 117 -17.31 -12.26 5.16
N LYS A 118 -17.73 -12.69 6.35
CA LYS A 118 -17.01 -13.69 7.16
C LYS A 118 -16.84 -15.04 6.47
N GLU A 119 -17.86 -15.49 5.73
CA GLU A 119 -17.84 -16.79 5.03
C GLU A 119 -16.79 -16.79 3.90
N ARG A 120 -16.61 -15.64 3.23
CA ARG A 120 -15.65 -15.48 2.13
C ARG A 120 -14.28 -15.01 2.58
N GLY A 121 -14.16 -14.46 3.79
CA GLY A 121 -12.93 -13.82 4.26
C GLY A 121 -12.53 -12.59 3.43
N LEU A 122 -13.51 -11.87 2.89
CA LEU A 122 -13.31 -10.75 1.97
C LEU A 122 -14.27 -9.59 2.27
N TYR A 123 -13.84 -8.37 1.97
CA TYR A 123 -14.76 -7.24 1.89
C TYR A 123 -15.46 -7.23 0.53
N MET A 124 -16.77 -7.04 0.54
CA MET A 124 -17.62 -7.12 -0.64
C MET A 124 -18.69 -6.04 -0.58
N ASP A 125 -19.09 -5.54 -1.75
CA ASP A 125 -20.27 -4.67 -1.83
C ASP A 125 -21.53 -5.39 -1.34
N ARG A 126 -22.41 -4.61 -0.71
CA ARG A 126 -23.63 -5.12 -0.09
C ARG A 126 -24.83 -4.31 -0.54
N TYR A 127 -25.85 -5.00 -1.02
CA TYR A 127 -27.14 -4.37 -1.31
C TYR A 127 -27.71 -3.78 -0.01
N VAL A 128 -28.46 -2.69 -0.13
CA VAL A 128 -29.15 -2.09 1.02
C VAL A 128 -30.18 -3.06 1.60
N SER A 129 -30.69 -4.00 0.80
CA SER A 129 -31.53 -5.13 1.25
C SER A 129 -30.79 -6.14 2.14
N GLY A 130 -29.47 -6.06 2.24
CA GLY A 130 -28.65 -6.82 3.20
C GLY A 130 -27.87 -8.00 2.60
N SER A 131 -28.13 -8.38 1.35
CA SER A 131 -27.37 -9.45 0.67
C SER A 131 -26.07 -8.90 0.03
N PHE A 132 -25.05 -9.75 -0.08
CA PHE A 132 -23.81 -9.41 -0.80
C PHE A 132 -23.99 -9.56 -2.31
N THR A 133 -23.29 -8.74 -3.10
CA THR A 133 -23.46 -8.71 -4.58
C THR A 133 -22.95 -9.97 -5.30
N GLY A 134 -22.15 -10.79 -4.62
CA GLY A 134 -21.50 -11.97 -5.20
C GLY A 134 -20.38 -11.64 -6.20
N ILE A 135 -20.08 -10.35 -6.41
CA ILE A 135 -18.97 -9.88 -7.24
C ILE A 135 -17.87 -9.38 -6.31
N PHE A 136 -16.66 -9.87 -6.50
CA PHE A 136 -15.50 -9.44 -5.71
C PHE A 136 -14.23 -9.48 -6.56
N GLY A 137 -13.22 -8.75 -6.12
CA GLY A 137 -12.16 -8.28 -7.00
C GLY A 137 -11.06 -7.54 -6.26
N ALA A 138 -10.18 -6.86 -7.00
CA ALA A 138 -9.13 -6.03 -6.41
C ALA A 138 -9.66 -5.01 -5.39
N ALA A 139 -10.88 -4.48 -5.60
CA ALA A 139 -11.53 -3.55 -4.67
C ALA A 139 -11.73 -4.12 -3.25
N SER A 140 -11.82 -5.46 -3.11
CA SER A 140 -11.94 -6.16 -1.83
C SER A 140 -10.75 -5.93 -0.88
N PHE A 141 -9.62 -5.45 -1.41
CA PHE A 141 -8.39 -5.19 -0.66
C PHE A 141 -8.14 -3.70 -0.38
N LEU A 142 -8.93 -2.77 -0.95
CA LEU A 142 -8.85 -1.34 -0.63
C LEU A 142 -9.10 -0.99 0.85
N PRO A 143 -9.86 -1.77 1.64
CA PRO A 143 -9.94 -1.60 3.09
C PRO A 143 -8.58 -1.64 3.81
N LEU A 144 -7.56 -2.30 3.23
CA LEU A 144 -6.21 -2.32 3.80
C LEU A 144 -5.60 -0.91 3.82
N VAL A 145 -5.53 -0.21 2.69
CA VAL A 145 -4.93 1.14 2.67
C VAL A 145 -5.73 2.15 3.49
N ALA A 146 -7.06 1.98 3.53
CA ALA A 146 -7.96 2.81 4.33
C ALA A 146 -7.79 2.61 5.85
N GLY A 147 -7.10 1.55 6.28
CA GLY A 147 -6.93 1.21 7.69
C GLY A 147 -8.24 0.76 8.33
N ALA A 148 -9.07 0.02 7.59
CA ALA A 148 -10.37 -0.46 8.06
C ALA A 148 -10.29 -1.81 8.77
N VAL A 149 -9.23 -2.58 8.55
CA VAL A 149 -9.04 -3.91 9.13
C VAL A 149 -8.55 -3.75 10.56
N THR A 150 -9.32 -4.23 11.52
CA THR A 150 -9.03 -4.08 12.96
C THR A 150 -8.70 -5.40 13.65
N ASP A 151 -8.85 -6.51 12.95
CA ASP A 151 -8.75 -7.87 13.48
C ASP A 151 -7.69 -8.65 12.69
N ASN A 152 -6.82 -9.37 13.39
CA ASN A 152 -5.74 -10.15 12.78
C ASN A 152 -6.27 -11.34 11.96
N ASP A 153 -7.35 -11.99 12.39
CA ASP A 153 -7.96 -13.09 11.63
C ASP A 153 -8.54 -12.59 10.31
N VAL A 154 -9.07 -11.36 10.30
CA VAL A 154 -9.55 -10.70 9.08
C VAL A 154 -8.39 -10.35 8.16
N LEU A 155 -7.29 -9.83 8.72
CA LEU A 155 -6.08 -9.53 7.96
C LEU A 155 -5.50 -10.82 7.32
N ASP A 156 -5.40 -11.89 8.09
CA ASP A 156 -4.88 -13.18 7.62
C ASP A 156 -5.78 -13.78 6.53
N ALA A 157 -7.10 -13.71 6.70
CA ALA A 157 -8.05 -14.16 5.68
C ALA A 157 -7.94 -13.35 4.38
N LEU A 158 -7.74 -12.03 4.48
CA LEU A 158 -7.50 -11.17 3.32
C LEU A 158 -6.18 -11.52 2.62
N ILE A 159 -5.09 -11.66 3.37
CA ILE A 159 -3.78 -11.99 2.81
C ILE A 159 -3.84 -13.35 2.12
N SER A 160 -4.45 -14.35 2.77
CA SER A 160 -4.64 -15.70 2.22
C SER A 160 -5.42 -15.67 0.90
N ASN A 161 -6.51 -14.89 0.83
CA ASN A 161 -7.23 -14.70 -0.43
C ASN A 161 -6.35 -14.00 -1.48
N LEU A 162 -5.67 -12.90 -1.12
CA LEU A 162 -4.83 -12.12 -2.03
C LEU A 162 -3.74 -13.00 -2.66
N THR A 163 -3.05 -13.81 -1.86
CA THR A 163 -1.94 -14.67 -2.30
C THR A 163 -2.38 -16.00 -2.90
N ASP A 164 -3.69 -16.34 -2.90
CA ASP A 164 -4.19 -17.50 -3.64
C ASP A 164 -4.04 -17.28 -5.16
N GLU A 165 -3.09 -18.00 -5.76
CA GLU A 165 -2.80 -17.96 -7.19
C GLU A 165 -4.00 -18.39 -8.07
N LYS A 166 -5.02 -19.05 -7.51
CA LYS A 166 -6.25 -19.39 -8.22
C LYS A 166 -7.31 -18.29 -8.13
N LEU A 167 -7.15 -17.30 -7.26
CA LEU A 167 -8.09 -16.20 -7.07
C LEU A 167 -7.53 -14.88 -7.61
N PHE A 168 -6.34 -14.47 -7.15
CA PHE A 168 -5.83 -13.12 -7.36
C PHE A 168 -4.37 -13.06 -7.83
N LEU A 169 -3.41 -13.61 -7.08
CA LEU A 169 -1.98 -13.33 -7.30
C LEU A 169 -1.25 -14.46 -8.04
N ASN A 170 -1.58 -14.70 -9.31
CA ASN A 170 -0.81 -15.60 -10.17
C ASN A 170 0.38 -14.87 -10.86
N SER A 171 0.77 -15.27 -12.08
CA SER A 171 1.78 -14.56 -12.88
C SER A 171 1.39 -13.15 -13.35
N ALA A 172 0.17 -12.70 -13.06
CA ALA A 172 -0.43 -11.44 -13.45
C ALA A 172 -0.56 -10.46 -12.26
N PRO A 173 -0.74 -9.15 -12.54
CA PRO A 173 -1.22 -8.17 -11.55
C PRO A 173 -2.63 -8.51 -11.02
N VAL A 174 -3.05 -7.91 -9.91
CA VAL A 174 -4.30 -8.27 -9.22
C VAL A 174 -5.50 -7.94 -10.12
N PRO A 175 -6.27 -8.94 -10.57
CA PRO A 175 -7.32 -8.71 -11.54
C PRO A 175 -8.47 -7.92 -10.91
N HIS A 176 -9.15 -7.10 -11.73
CA HIS A 176 -10.29 -6.33 -11.25
C HIS A 176 -11.41 -7.21 -10.68
N ILE A 177 -11.60 -8.41 -11.20
CA ILE A 177 -12.49 -9.44 -10.65
C ILE A 177 -11.70 -10.71 -10.39
N ALA A 178 -12.10 -11.48 -9.37
CA ALA A 178 -11.44 -12.74 -9.04
C ALA A 178 -11.40 -13.71 -10.24
N MET A 179 -10.32 -14.48 -10.39
CA MET A 179 -10.13 -15.38 -11.53
C MET A 179 -11.15 -16.52 -11.62
N LYS A 180 -11.75 -16.93 -10.49
CA LYS A 180 -12.81 -17.94 -10.44
C LYS A 180 -14.19 -17.37 -10.75
N ASP A 181 -14.31 -16.06 -10.93
CA ASP A 181 -15.57 -15.45 -11.31
C ASP A 181 -16.01 -15.94 -12.70
N PRO A 182 -17.27 -16.36 -12.91
CA PRO A 182 -17.75 -16.83 -14.22
C PRO A 182 -17.56 -15.84 -15.37
N ARG A 183 -17.36 -14.56 -15.04
CA ARG A 183 -17.21 -13.44 -15.98
C ARG A 183 -15.74 -13.12 -16.26
N TYR A 184 -14.80 -13.75 -15.55
CA TYR A 184 -13.37 -13.63 -15.83
C TYR A 184 -13.04 -14.22 -17.21
N ALA A 185 -12.24 -13.49 -17.98
CA ALA A 185 -11.87 -13.81 -19.36
C ALA A 185 -13.10 -13.95 -20.30
N LYS A 186 -14.12 -13.09 -20.13
CA LYS A 186 -15.30 -13.01 -20.99
C LYS A 186 -15.44 -11.63 -21.65
N PRO A 187 -16.10 -11.51 -22.82
CA PRO A 187 -16.36 -10.22 -23.45
C PRO A 187 -17.23 -9.32 -22.57
N ALA A 188 -16.92 -8.03 -22.56
CA ALA A 188 -17.62 -7.05 -21.73
C ALA A 188 -19.05 -6.68 -22.22
N ALA A 189 -19.46 -7.12 -23.41
CA ALA A 189 -20.83 -6.93 -23.91
C ALA A 189 -21.19 -7.97 -24.99
N ALA A 190 -22.43 -8.47 -24.97
CA ALA A 190 -22.99 -9.26 -26.06
C ALA A 190 -23.05 -8.40 -27.34
N GLY A 191 -22.42 -8.86 -28.42
CA GLY A 191 -22.49 -8.22 -29.73
C GLY A 191 -21.30 -7.33 -30.13
N LYS A 192 -20.31 -7.12 -29.25
CA LYS A 192 -18.99 -6.60 -29.67
C LYS A 192 -17.99 -7.75 -29.66
N ALA A 193 -17.38 -8.05 -30.80
CA ALA A 193 -16.20 -8.91 -30.85
C ALA A 193 -15.10 -8.22 -30.03
N ALA A 194 -14.94 -8.64 -28.77
CA ALA A 194 -13.88 -8.10 -27.92
C ALA A 194 -12.54 -8.57 -28.51
N ARG A 195 -11.69 -7.62 -28.91
CA ARG A 195 -10.32 -7.92 -29.37
C ARG A 195 -9.50 -8.63 -28.28
N ASN A 196 -9.87 -8.43 -27.01
CA ASN A 196 -9.24 -9.09 -25.87
C ASN A 196 -10.29 -9.36 -24.77
N LEU A 197 -10.35 -10.62 -24.32
CA LEU A 197 -11.35 -11.13 -23.36
C LEU A 197 -11.15 -10.65 -21.91
N TYR A 198 -10.04 -9.97 -21.60
CA TYR A 198 -9.74 -9.50 -20.25
C TYR A 198 -9.96 -7.99 -20.07
N LEU A 199 -10.26 -7.26 -21.15
CA LEU A 199 -10.49 -5.82 -21.09
C LEU A 199 -11.82 -5.49 -20.41
N ASP A 200 -11.95 -4.24 -19.93
CA ASP A 200 -13.18 -3.68 -19.37
C ASP A 200 -13.73 -4.53 -18.20
N TYR A 201 -12.93 -4.68 -17.14
CA TYR A 201 -13.31 -5.28 -15.86
C TYR A 201 -13.45 -6.81 -15.82
N THR A 202 -13.20 -7.53 -16.92
CA THR A 202 -13.29 -8.99 -16.96
C THR A 202 -11.96 -9.71 -16.75
N GLY A 203 -10.93 -9.01 -16.26
CA GLY A 203 -9.70 -9.65 -15.80
C GLY A 203 -8.43 -8.81 -15.88
N SER A 204 -8.45 -7.64 -16.52
CA SER A 204 -7.35 -6.68 -16.46
C SER A 204 -7.18 -6.13 -15.05
N SER A 205 -5.94 -5.84 -14.66
CA SER A 205 -5.64 -5.04 -13.47
C SER A 205 -5.69 -3.53 -13.77
N GLN A 206 -6.02 -2.77 -12.73
CA GLN A 206 -5.81 -1.34 -12.64
C GLN A 206 -4.56 -1.06 -11.78
N PRO A 207 -3.45 -0.60 -12.36
CA PRO A 207 -2.17 -0.37 -11.67
C PRO A 207 -2.24 0.55 -10.44
N TYR A 208 -3.14 1.54 -10.43
CA TYR A 208 -3.32 2.39 -9.25
C TYR A 208 -3.98 1.63 -8.11
N VAL A 209 -4.86 0.66 -8.39
CA VAL A 209 -5.46 -0.21 -7.37
C VAL A 209 -4.38 -1.14 -6.82
N ASP A 210 -3.55 -1.73 -7.67
CA ASP A 210 -2.38 -2.51 -7.23
C ASP A 210 -1.47 -1.72 -6.27
N TYR A 211 -1.20 -0.45 -6.59
CA TYR A 211 -0.42 0.44 -5.73
C TYR A 211 -1.08 0.68 -4.37
N LEU A 212 -2.41 0.88 -4.35
CA LEU A 212 -3.16 1.04 -3.11
C LEU A 212 -3.16 -0.25 -2.28
N ILE A 213 -3.30 -1.42 -2.91
CA ILE A 213 -3.21 -2.71 -2.22
C ILE A 213 -1.82 -2.86 -1.58
N TYR A 214 -0.76 -2.58 -2.35
CA TYR A 214 0.60 -2.57 -1.83
C TYR A 214 0.73 -1.66 -0.61
N LEU A 215 0.30 -0.39 -0.69
CA LEU A 215 0.34 0.52 0.46
C LEU A 215 -0.47 0.02 1.66
N GLY A 216 -1.56 -0.71 1.41
CA GLY A 216 -2.31 -1.41 2.44
C GLY A 216 -1.49 -2.50 3.14
N LEU A 217 -0.77 -3.33 2.39
CA LEU A 217 0.14 -4.34 2.96
C LEU A 217 1.27 -3.66 3.77
N VAL A 218 1.83 -2.56 3.25
CA VAL A 218 2.79 -1.72 3.97
C VAL A 218 2.22 -1.27 5.30
N ARG A 219 0.99 -0.73 5.31
CA ARG A 219 0.30 -0.21 6.50
C ARG A 219 0.20 -1.27 7.61
N TYR A 220 -0.10 -2.51 7.26
CA TYR A 220 -0.29 -3.60 8.22
C TYR A 220 0.97 -4.44 8.50
N GLY A 221 2.10 -4.13 7.86
CA GLY A 221 3.33 -4.92 8.05
C GLY A 221 3.18 -6.36 7.56
N ALA A 222 2.41 -6.57 6.49
CA ALA A 222 2.21 -7.87 5.84
C ALA A 222 3.40 -8.22 4.92
N LEU A 223 4.60 -8.25 5.50
CA LEU A 223 5.88 -8.15 4.78
C LEU A 223 6.08 -9.22 3.69
N ASP A 224 5.63 -10.45 3.91
CA ASP A 224 5.77 -11.52 2.92
C ASP A 224 4.92 -11.25 1.67
N ALA A 225 3.65 -10.91 1.87
CA ALA A 225 2.73 -10.58 0.77
C ALA A 225 3.11 -9.24 0.10
N GLU A 226 3.59 -8.29 0.88
CA GLU A 226 4.12 -7.00 0.40
C GLU A 226 5.27 -7.22 -0.60
N ALA A 227 6.30 -7.96 -0.17
CA ALA A 227 7.47 -8.26 -0.99
C ALA A 227 7.08 -9.05 -2.25
N GLU A 228 6.21 -10.06 -2.11
CA GLU A 228 5.74 -10.85 -3.23
C GLU A 228 5.01 -10.01 -4.28
N LEU A 229 4.03 -9.19 -3.85
CA LEU A 229 3.30 -8.31 -4.75
C LEU A 229 4.24 -7.32 -5.43
N ALA A 230 5.19 -6.74 -4.69
CA ALA A 230 6.16 -5.81 -5.22
C ALA A 230 7.06 -6.43 -6.30
N GLY A 231 7.60 -7.62 -6.03
CA GLY A 231 8.43 -8.35 -7.00
C GLY A 231 7.66 -8.72 -8.26
N ARG A 232 6.41 -9.18 -8.13
CA ARG A 232 5.55 -9.53 -9.27
C ARG A 232 5.23 -8.29 -10.12
N LEU A 233 4.81 -7.18 -9.51
CA LEU A 233 4.45 -5.97 -10.25
C LEU A 233 5.66 -5.25 -10.87
N ALA A 234 6.82 -5.24 -10.21
CA ALA A 234 8.04 -4.72 -10.79
C ALA A 234 8.47 -5.54 -12.03
N ASN A 235 8.30 -6.86 -11.98
CA ASN A 235 8.53 -7.74 -13.13
C ASN A 235 7.53 -7.47 -14.26
N VAL A 236 6.25 -7.22 -13.95
CA VAL A 236 5.24 -6.82 -14.94
C VAL A 236 5.63 -5.50 -15.61
N TRP A 237 5.95 -4.47 -14.83
CA TRP A 237 6.41 -3.19 -15.35
C TRP A 237 7.60 -3.37 -16.29
N ARG A 238 8.62 -4.12 -15.87
CA ARG A 238 9.83 -4.39 -16.65
C ARG A 238 9.49 -5.07 -17.97
N ASN A 239 8.61 -6.07 -17.97
CA ASN A 239 8.24 -6.82 -19.16
C ASN A 239 7.48 -5.95 -20.18
N TYR A 240 6.51 -5.15 -19.71
CA TYR A 240 5.84 -4.15 -20.56
C TYR A 240 6.81 -3.14 -21.13
N TYR A 241 7.66 -2.54 -20.30
CA TYR A 241 8.59 -1.51 -20.74
C TYR A 241 9.64 -2.05 -21.71
N ARG A 242 10.17 -3.27 -21.50
CA ARG A 242 11.13 -3.90 -22.41
C ARG A 242 10.53 -4.20 -23.78
N ARG A 243 9.29 -4.68 -23.83
CA ARG A 243 8.63 -5.07 -25.09
C ARG A 243 8.07 -3.86 -25.84
N MET A 244 7.36 -2.98 -25.13
CA MET A 244 6.52 -1.93 -25.72
C MET A 244 7.11 -0.53 -25.59
N ARG A 245 8.19 -0.35 -24.81
CA ARG A 245 8.74 0.97 -24.42
C ARG A 245 7.71 1.87 -23.73
N ALA A 246 6.63 1.26 -23.24
CA ALA A 246 5.52 1.92 -22.60
C ALA A 246 4.82 0.98 -21.62
N VAL A 247 4.23 1.57 -20.57
CA VAL A 247 3.38 0.84 -19.61
C VAL A 247 1.95 1.42 -19.63
N PRO A 248 0.95 0.65 -20.08
CA PRO A 248 -0.44 1.11 -20.21
C PRO A 248 -1.10 1.38 -18.85
N ASP A 249 -2.26 2.03 -18.88
CA ASP A 249 -3.12 2.30 -17.73
C ASP A 249 -3.88 1.06 -17.24
N ARG A 250 -3.85 -0.03 -18.01
CA ARG A 250 -4.46 -1.32 -17.68
C ARG A 250 -3.49 -2.44 -18.02
N LEU A 251 -3.34 -3.38 -17.11
CA LEU A 251 -2.41 -4.49 -17.30
C LEU A 251 -3.19 -5.78 -17.50
N LEU A 252 -2.87 -6.48 -18.58
CA LEU A 252 -3.50 -7.75 -18.92
C LEU A 252 -2.77 -8.93 -18.27
N PRO A 253 -3.49 -10.00 -17.92
CA PRO A 253 -2.90 -11.15 -17.25
C PRO A 253 -1.96 -11.95 -18.18
N ASN A 254 -1.03 -12.68 -17.55
CA ASN A 254 -0.05 -13.55 -18.22
C ASN A 254 0.74 -12.85 -19.33
N PHE A 255 1.02 -11.56 -19.16
CA PHE A 255 1.72 -10.73 -20.14
C PHE A 255 1.09 -10.81 -21.55
N LYS A 256 -0.23 -10.96 -21.63
CA LYS A 256 -0.93 -10.81 -22.91
C LYS A 256 -0.84 -9.33 -23.31
N PHE A 257 0.02 -8.98 -24.25
CA PHE A 257 0.16 -7.59 -24.69
C PHE A 257 -0.93 -7.23 -25.69
N ASP A 258 -1.44 -6.00 -25.60
CA ASP A 258 -2.27 -5.42 -26.64
C ASP A 258 -1.41 -4.42 -27.43
N ASP A 259 -0.93 -4.81 -28.61
CA ASP A 259 0.00 -3.98 -29.39
C ASP A 259 -0.66 -2.73 -30.03
N SER A 260 -1.94 -2.46 -29.74
CA SER A 260 -2.67 -1.32 -30.29
C SER A 260 -2.33 0.03 -29.63
N GLY A 261 -1.23 0.65 -30.05
CA GLY A 261 -0.96 2.06 -29.77
C GLY A 261 -0.79 2.40 -28.28
N ILE A 262 -0.19 1.49 -27.50
CA ILE A 262 0.09 1.68 -26.08
C ILE A 262 0.85 2.98 -25.86
N ARG A 263 0.41 3.77 -24.87
CA ARG A 263 1.11 4.95 -24.38
C ARG A 263 1.54 4.73 -22.94
N ASN A 264 2.62 5.41 -22.55
CA ASN A 264 3.00 5.51 -21.15
C ASN A 264 1.89 6.17 -20.35
N SER A 265 1.46 5.52 -19.28
CA SER A 265 0.48 6.06 -18.35
C SER A 265 1.12 6.33 -16.99
N LEU A 266 0.61 7.33 -16.26
CA LEU A 266 1.04 7.58 -14.89
C LEU A 266 0.71 6.40 -13.97
N SER A 267 -0.52 5.87 -14.10
CA SER A 267 -1.00 4.74 -13.30
C SER A 267 -0.15 3.49 -13.54
N GLY A 268 0.11 3.11 -14.79
CA GLY A 268 0.96 1.97 -15.14
C GLY A 268 2.35 2.04 -14.53
N ASN A 269 2.96 3.22 -14.52
CA ASN A 269 4.28 3.41 -13.92
C ASN A 269 4.31 3.26 -12.39
N LEU A 270 3.16 3.30 -11.71
CA LEU A 270 3.10 2.98 -10.27
C LEU A 270 3.59 1.55 -9.99
N THR A 271 3.39 0.59 -10.89
CA THR A 271 3.91 -0.78 -10.70
C THR A 271 5.44 -0.85 -10.62
N GLY A 272 6.14 0.03 -11.33
CA GLY A 272 7.60 0.19 -11.18
C GLY A 272 7.98 0.89 -9.87
N ILE A 273 7.19 1.90 -9.48
CA ILE A 273 7.39 2.60 -8.19
C ILE A 273 7.19 1.67 -6.99
N ILE A 274 6.31 0.68 -7.06
CA ILE A 274 6.16 -0.33 -5.99
C ILE A 274 7.50 -1.03 -5.72
N GLY A 275 8.18 -1.51 -6.77
CA GLY A 275 9.48 -2.17 -6.61
C GLY A 275 10.56 -1.23 -6.03
N VAL A 276 10.49 0.06 -6.34
CA VAL A 276 11.36 1.08 -5.75
C VAL A 276 11.06 1.27 -4.26
N ASN A 277 9.79 1.48 -3.92
CA ASN A 277 9.33 1.72 -2.55
C ASN A 277 9.53 0.49 -1.64
N GLU A 278 9.51 -0.72 -2.22
CA GLU A 278 9.79 -1.97 -1.49
C GLU A 278 11.18 -1.92 -0.85
N LEU A 279 12.18 -1.49 -1.62
CA LEU A 279 13.58 -1.48 -1.18
C LEU A 279 13.92 -0.38 -0.17
N LEU A 280 13.37 0.82 -0.38
CA LEU A 280 13.67 2.01 0.43
C LEU A 280 12.58 3.07 0.25
N ASP A 281 11.97 3.50 1.36
CA ASP A 281 11.00 4.60 1.37
C ASP A 281 10.82 5.22 2.76
N ALA A 282 10.00 6.25 2.86
CA ALA A 282 9.49 6.73 4.14
C ALA A 282 8.30 5.90 4.63
N GLU A 283 8.06 5.89 5.94
CA GLU A 283 6.88 5.30 6.55
C GLU A 283 5.70 6.27 6.50
N TYR A 284 4.60 5.87 5.83
CA TYR A 284 3.44 6.72 5.60
C TYR A 284 2.36 6.65 6.67
N PHE A 285 2.31 5.53 7.41
CA PHE A 285 1.19 5.21 8.29
C PHE A 285 1.62 5.01 9.76
N GLY A 286 2.86 5.36 10.10
CA GLY A 286 3.39 5.29 11.48
C GLY A 286 2.80 6.35 12.41
N GLU A 287 3.38 6.47 13.61
CA GLU A 287 3.00 7.51 14.57
C GLU A 287 3.47 8.89 14.09
N ASP A 288 2.53 9.74 13.70
CA ASP A 288 2.81 11.12 13.35
C ASP A 288 3.06 11.98 14.60
N PRO A 289 3.99 12.95 14.56
CA PRO A 289 4.73 13.43 13.38
C PRO A 289 6.12 12.77 13.18
N VAL A 290 6.43 11.66 13.86
CA VAL A 290 7.81 11.12 13.92
C VAL A 290 8.29 10.66 12.55
N PRO A 291 9.34 11.26 11.98
CA PRO A 291 9.87 10.81 10.71
C PRO A 291 10.53 9.45 10.83
N ALA A 292 10.06 8.50 10.00
CA ALA A 292 10.61 7.16 9.97
C ALA A 292 10.85 6.67 8.55
N VAL A 293 11.89 5.86 8.38
CA VAL A 293 12.29 5.25 7.11
C VAL A 293 12.03 3.76 7.18
N ARG A 294 11.68 3.17 6.03
CA ARG A 294 11.66 1.73 5.79
C ARG A 294 12.69 1.37 4.75
N PHE A 295 13.33 0.23 4.92
CA PHE A 295 14.27 -0.30 3.93
C PHE A 295 14.44 -1.80 4.11
N GLY A 296 14.98 -2.46 3.09
CA GLY A 296 15.11 -3.91 3.09
C GLY A 296 13.92 -4.61 2.49
N THR A 297 14.19 -5.77 1.90
CA THR A 297 13.20 -6.59 1.20
C THR A 297 13.39 -8.05 1.57
N LEU A 298 12.30 -8.82 1.46
CA LEU A 298 12.32 -10.27 1.57
C LEU A 298 12.42 -10.95 0.20
N LEU A 299 12.46 -10.18 -0.88
CA LEU A 299 12.68 -10.71 -2.21
C LEU A 299 14.08 -11.33 -2.30
N PRO A 300 14.21 -12.53 -2.89
CA PRO A 300 15.51 -13.14 -3.11
C PRO A 300 16.29 -12.41 -4.20
N GLY A 301 17.60 -12.56 -4.18
CA GLY A 301 18.51 -12.08 -5.22
C GLY A 301 19.05 -10.67 -4.96
N GLU A 302 19.70 -10.13 -5.99
CA GLU A 302 20.37 -8.84 -5.92
C GLU A 302 19.41 -7.68 -6.19
N HIS A 303 19.38 -6.72 -5.27
CA HIS A 303 18.57 -5.51 -5.41
C HIS A 303 19.35 -4.29 -4.98
N ARG A 304 19.15 -3.18 -5.69
CA ARG A 304 19.82 -1.92 -5.37
C ARG A 304 18.94 -0.74 -5.71
N ILE A 305 18.89 0.20 -4.77
CA ILE A 305 18.41 1.54 -4.98
C ILE A 305 19.38 2.52 -4.34
N ALA A 306 19.72 3.59 -5.05
CA ALA A 306 20.76 4.51 -4.60
C ALA A 306 20.39 5.96 -4.83
N ASN A 307 20.90 6.82 -3.95
CA ASN A 307 20.78 8.27 -4.04
C ASN A 307 19.32 8.78 -4.07
N ILE A 308 18.46 8.17 -3.25
CA ILE A 308 17.08 8.61 -3.06
C ILE A 308 17.04 9.65 -1.95
N LYS A 309 16.44 10.81 -2.23
CA LYS A 309 16.35 11.89 -1.25
C LYS A 309 15.10 11.73 -0.38
N ILE A 310 15.30 11.49 0.91
CA ILE A 310 14.25 11.38 1.94
C ILE A 310 14.65 12.27 3.12
N PHE A 311 13.74 13.12 3.60
CA PHE A 311 13.98 14.10 4.66
C PHE A 311 15.19 15.01 4.39
N GLY A 312 15.46 15.31 3.11
CA GLY A 312 16.61 16.10 2.69
C GLY A 312 17.96 15.36 2.66
N ARG A 313 18.00 14.09 3.09
CA ARG A 313 19.20 13.24 3.16
C ARG A 313 19.25 12.28 1.97
N ASN A 314 20.45 11.91 1.51
CA ASN A 314 20.60 10.94 0.43
C ASN A 314 20.71 9.52 1.01
N MET A 315 19.79 8.66 0.63
CA MET A 315 19.67 7.30 1.16
C MET A 315 19.85 6.26 0.06
N SER A 316 20.45 5.13 0.40
CA SER A 316 20.66 4.00 -0.51
C SER A 316 20.49 2.68 0.23
N TYR A 317 19.97 1.68 -0.46
CA TYR A 317 19.90 0.30 0.02
C TYR A 317 20.42 -0.65 -1.06
N VAL A 318 21.20 -1.64 -0.64
CA VAL A 318 21.71 -2.70 -1.51
C VAL A 318 21.66 -4.03 -0.79
N THR A 319 21.35 -5.10 -1.51
CA THR A 319 21.43 -6.48 -1.05
C THR A 319 21.87 -7.39 -2.20
N ASP A 320 22.63 -8.44 -1.88
CA ASP A 320 22.90 -9.56 -2.79
C ASP A 320 22.08 -10.82 -2.46
N GLY A 321 21.19 -10.72 -1.46
CA GLY A 321 20.38 -11.82 -0.93
C GLY A 321 20.97 -12.51 0.30
N ASP A 322 22.25 -12.28 0.63
CA ASP A 322 22.89 -12.75 1.86
C ASP A 322 23.39 -11.60 2.74
N ALA A 323 24.03 -10.60 2.12
CA ALA A 323 24.48 -9.39 2.75
C ALA A 323 23.68 -8.18 2.25
N SER A 324 23.35 -7.27 3.16
CA SER A 324 22.67 -6.01 2.81
C SER A 324 23.29 -4.82 3.54
N ALA A 325 23.20 -3.64 2.93
CA ALA A 325 23.64 -2.39 3.53
C ALA A 325 22.66 -1.25 3.26
N PHE A 326 22.29 -0.53 4.31
CA PHE A 326 21.59 0.74 4.27
C PHE A 326 22.59 1.88 4.51
N THR A 327 22.57 2.88 3.64
CA THR A 327 23.52 3.99 3.62
C THR A 327 22.79 5.32 3.67
N VAL A 328 23.27 6.25 4.50
CA VAL A 328 22.79 7.63 4.61
C VAL A 328 23.98 8.57 4.39
N ASP A 329 23.88 9.45 3.40
CA ASP A 329 24.93 10.39 2.95
C ASP A 329 26.32 9.78 2.80
N GLY A 330 26.37 8.60 2.21
CA GLY A 330 27.61 7.87 1.97
C GLY A 330 28.13 7.06 3.16
N VAL A 331 27.49 7.16 4.33
CA VAL A 331 27.85 6.37 5.52
C VAL A 331 26.96 5.13 5.59
N LYS A 332 27.55 3.94 5.66
CA LYS A 332 26.81 2.69 5.93
C LYS A 332 26.32 2.69 7.38
N VAL A 333 25.03 2.89 7.56
CA VAL A 333 24.41 3.02 8.88
C VAL A 333 23.94 1.69 9.43
N LEU A 334 23.52 0.77 8.57
CA LEU A 334 23.13 -0.58 8.97
C LEU A 334 23.64 -1.58 7.93
N GLU A 335 24.30 -2.62 8.39
CA GLU A 335 24.72 -3.78 7.61
C GLU A 335 24.12 -5.04 8.22
N GLY A 336 23.65 -5.97 7.39
CA GLY A 336 23.16 -7.27 7.83
C GLY A 336 23.74 -8.38 6.98
N VAL A 337 24.10 -9.52 7.59
CA VAL A 337 24.67 -10.70 6.94
C VAL A 337 23.95 -11.96 7.43
N GLY A 338 23.61 -12.86 6.50
CA GLY A 338 22.93 -14.14 6.77
C GLY A 338 21.59 -14.31 6.06
N GLY A 339 21.11 -13.27 5.35
CA GLY A 339 19.92 -13.35 4.53
C GLY A 339 19.13 -12.05 4.36
N PRO A 340 18.02 -12.11 3.62
CA PRO A 340 17.12 -10.98 3.42
C PRO A 340 16.42 -10.59 4.72
N PHE A 341 16.27 -9.28 4.92
CA PHE A 341 15.54 -8.72 6.04
C PHE A 341 14.80 -7.45 5.61
N SER A 342 13.78 -7.08 6.38
CA SER A 342 13.05 -5.83 6.22
C SER A 342 13.07 -5.05 7.53
N VAL A 343 13.35 -3.75 7.43
CA VAL A 343 13.34 -2.80 8.54
C VAL A 343 12.19 -1.82 8.34
N ARG A 344 11.37 -1.67 9.39
CA ARG A 344 10.22 -0.76 9.43
C ARG A 344 10.38 0.22 10.57
N TYR A 345 9.77 1.40 10.43
CA TYR A 345 9.78 2.45 11.45
C TYR A 345 11.18 2.81 11.97
N PHE A 346 12.18 2.87 11.09
CA PHE A 346 13.52 3.31 11.47
C PHE A 346 13.53 4.79 11.81
N THR A 347 13.67 5.05 13.11
CA THR A 347 13.70 6.38 13.72
C THR A 347 14.98 6.53 14.53
N GLU A 348 15.40 7.77 14.76
CA GLU A 348 16.46 8.06 15.70
C GLU A 348 16.06 9.24 16.59
N SER A 349 16.37 9.10 17.87
CA SER A 349 16.24 10.15 18.86
C SER A 349 17.58 10.34 19.58
N VAL A 350 17.65 11.31 20.48
CA VAL A 350 18.79 11.48 21.41
C VAL A 350 19.10 10.22 22.22
N GLN A 351 18.12 9.33 22.39
CA GLN A 351 18.31 8.07 23.11
C GLN A 351 18.94 6.98 22.25
N GLY A 352 19.01 7.16 20.93
CA GLY A 352 19.47 6.17 19.95
C GLY A 352 18.37 5.72 18.97
N PRO A 353 18.71 4.84 18.03
CA PRO A 353 17.78 4.37 17.01
C PRO A 353 16.77 3.34 17.54
N ARG A 354 15.57 3.37 16.95
CA ARG A 354 14.48 2.40 17.19
C ARG A 354 13.88 1.97 15.86
N PHE A 355 13.57 0.69 15.73
CA PHE A 355 12.98 0.13 14.51
C PHE A 355 12.35 -1.24 14.75
N LEU A 356 11.50 -1.67 13.83
CA LEU A 356 11.10 -3.07 13.72
C LEU A 356 11.99 -3.77 12.70
N LEU A 357 12.35 -5.02 12.98
CA LEU A 357 13.18 -5.86 12.12
C LEU A 357 12.45 -7.19 11.88
N TYR A 358 12.42 -7.64 10.64
CA TYR A 358 11.96 -8.98 10.29
C TYR A 358 12.97 -9.71 9.43
N THR A 359 13.22 -10.98 9.77
CA THR A 359 14.06 -11.89 8.99
C THR A 359 13.53 -13.33 9.06
N ARG A 360 13.70 -14.07 7.97
CA ARG A 360 13.40 -15.52 7.89
C ARG A 360 14.62 -16.39 8.21
N LYS A 361 15.80 -15.78 8.36
CA LYS A 361 17.08 -16.46 8.61
C LYS A 361 17.82 -15.83 9.79
N PRO A 362 18.71 -16.57 10.47
CA PRO A 362 19.63 -15.98 11.43
C PRO A 362 20.42 -14.83 10.77
N LEU A 363 20.56 -13.71 11.46
CA LEU A 363 21.11 -12.49 10.92
C LEU A 363 22.11 -11.87 11.89
N THR A 364 23.29 -11.51 11.40
CA THR A 364 24.23 -10.65 12.12
C THR A 364 24.05 -9.21 11.66
N ILE A 365 23.66 -8.32 12.56
CA ILE A 365 23.50 -6.89 12.29
C ILE A 365 24.69 -6.12 12.84
N LYS A 366 25.15 -5.14 12.05
CA LYS A 366 26.03 -4.05 12.48
C LYS A 366 25.32 -2.74 12.24
N ILE A 367 25.29 -1.86 13.24
CA ILE A 367 24.69 -0.53 13.13
C ILE A 367 25.67 0.55 13.61
N VAL A 368 25.68 1.68 12.91
CA VAL A 368 26.46 2.88 13.22
C VAL A 368 25.50 4.01 13.57
N TYR A 369 25.66 4.66 14.73
CA TYR A 369 24.78 5.74 15.20
C TYR A 369 25.54 6.81 16.03
N PRO A 370 25.09 8.09 16.08
CA PRO A 370 23.87 8.59 15.49
C PRO A 370 23.90 8.59 13.94
N VAL A 371 22.73 8.35 13.34
CA VAL A 371 22.45 8.20 11.91
C VAL A 371 22.04 9.54 11.28
N PHE A 372 21.17 10.28 11.95
CA PHE A 372 20.60 11.53 11.44
C PHE A 372 21.24 12.78 12.05
N GLU A 373 22.01 12.68 13.13
CA GLU A 373 22.81 13.81 13.64
C GLU A 373 24.21 13.86 12.98
N PRO A 374 24.79 15.04 12.74
CA PRO A 374 26.18 15.16 12.30
C PRO A 374 27.09 14.57 13.38
N ALA A 375 27.78 13.47 13.08
CA ALA A 375 28.71 12.86 14.01
C ALA A 375 29.92 13.79 14.22
N SER A 376 29.87 14.64 15.25
CA SER A 376 30.98 15.50 15.66
C SER A 376 32.18 14.71 16.22
N SER A 377 31.99 13.42 16.51
CA SER A 377 33.01 12.48 16.96
C SER A 377 32.52 11.07 16.59
N GLY A 378 33.33 10.27 15.89
CA GLY A 378 32.98 8.98 15.28
C GLY A 378 31.83 8.20 15.93
N GLY A 379 30.83 7.83 15.10
CA GLY A 379 29.62 7.15 15.55
C GLY A 379 29.89 5.85 16.33
N ASN A 380 29.04 5.57 17.30
CA ASN A 380 29.03 4.31 18.03
C ASN A 380 28.72 3.18 17.06
N VAL A 381 29.41 2.05 17.24
CA VAL A 381 29.17 0.83 16.46
C VAL A 381 28.67 -0.26 17.39
N LEU A 382 27.54 -0.86 17.05
CA LEU A 382 27.01 -2.03 17.74
C LEU A 382 26.89 -3.20 16.77
N ARG A 383 27.21 -4.41 17.26
CA ARG A 383 26.99 -5.66 16.54
C ARG A 383 26.20 -6.63 17.39
N PHE A 384 25.22 -7.30 16.80
CA PHE A 384 24.39 -8.28 17.49
C PHE A 384 23.83 -9.31 16.50
N ASN A 385 23.44 -10.47 17.02
CA ASN A 385 22.80 -11.53 16.24
C ASN A 385 21.30 -11.56 16.56
N ILE A 386 20.49 -11.90 15.56
CA ILE A 386 19.04 -12.04 15.64
C ILE A 386 18.65 -13.38 15.02
N ASP A 387 17.84 -14.16 15.72
CA ASP A 387 17.22 -15.38 15.20
C ASP A 387 16.04 -15.05 14.26
N PRO A 388 15.53 -16.01 13.48
CA PRO A 388 14.35 -15.79 12.64
C PRO A 388 13.12 -15.31 13.43
N GLY A 389 12.51 -14.20 12.98
CA GLY A 389 11.33 -13.62 13.62
C GLY A 389 11.14 -12.14 13.33
N LYS A 390 10.08 -11.58 13.95
CA LYS A 390 9.80 -10.14 14.00
C LYS A 390 10.27 -9.62 15.37
N TYR A 391 10.96 -8.48 15.36
CA TYR A 391 11.54 -7.89 16.55
C TYR A 391 11.29 -6.39 16.60
N SER A 392 10.99 -5.88 17.79
CA SER A 392 11.14 -4.47 18.15
C SER A 392 12.55 -4.25 18.68
N ILE A 393 13.30 -3.38 18.02
CA ILE A 393 14.69 -3.08 18.33
C ILE A 393 14.81 -1.67 18.89
N GLY A 394 15.53 -1.54 20.00
CA GLY A 394 15.91 -0.25 20.58
C GLY A 394 17.37 -0.24 20.98
N ILE A 395 18.06 0.87 20.74
CA ILE A 395 19.45 1.07 21.15
C ILE A 395 19.52 2.31 22.02
N SER A 396 20.20 2.20 23.18
CA SER A 396 20.45 3.34 24.04
C SER A 396 21.82 3.33 24.70
N GLY A 397 22.62 4.34 24.37
CA GLY A 397 24.07 4.30 24.63
C GLY A 397 24.66 3.00 24.11
N LYS A 398 25.46 2.29 24.91
CA LYS A 398 26.05 0.99 24.53
C LYS A 398 25.11 -0.21 24.73
N ARG A 399 23.85 0.00 25.11
CA ARG A 399 22.88 -1.08 25.35
C ARG A 399 21.97 -1.27 24.16
N PHE A 400 21.56 -2.51 23.96
CA PHE A 400 20.59 -2.90 22.95
C PHE A 400 19.51 -3.76 23.56
N PHE A 401 18.32 -3.60 23.01
CA PHE A 401 17.10 -4.30 23.39
C PHE A 401 16.49 -4.87 22.12
N ALA A 402 16.18 -6.16 22.14
CA ALA A 402 15.39 -6.83 21.13
C ALA A 402 14.26 -7.59 21.81
N GLU A 403 13.04 -7.22 21.49
CA GLU A 403 11.83 -7.89 21.93
C GLU A 403 11.19 -8.56 20.73
N ARG A 404 10.90 -9.87 20.83
CA ARG A 404 10.19 -10.59 19.78
C ARG A 404 8.71 -10.24 19.84
N ILE A 405 8.11 -9.90 18.70
CA ILE A 405 6.71 -9.45 18.59
C ILE A 405 5.87 -10.32 17.65
#